data_AF-A0A960MWW0-F1
#
_entry.id   AF-A0A960MWW0-F1
#
_cell.length_a   1.000
_cell.length_b   1.000
_cell.length_c   1.000
_cell.angle_alpha   90.00
_cell.angle_beta   90.00
_cell.angle_gamma   90.00
#
_symmetry.space_group_name_H-M   'P 1'
#
loop_
_entity.id
_entity.type
_entity.pdbx_description
1 polymer ?
#
loop_
_entity_poly.entity_id
_entity_poly.type
_entity_poly.pdbx_seq_one_letter_code
_entity_poly.pdbx_strand_id
1 'polypeptide(L)' 'LEVEVSMLYAMQNGFFDDVPVAKIKDCQGKMHEYLTTRKDALMQKISDEKALTDEIVAELKQALTDFKSGYKA' A
#
# COMPACT_ATOMS: atom_id res chain seq x y z
N LEU A 1 -5.39 10.68 3.33
CA LEU A 1 -6.34 10.22 2.28
C LEU A 1 -5.62 9.33 1.27
N GLU A 2 -4.47 9.77 0.78
CA GLU A 2 -3.47 9.03 0.01
C GLU A 2 -3.16 7.61 0.52
N VAL A 3 -3.02 7.42 1.84
CA VAL A 3 -2.81 6.08 2.41
C VAL A 3 -4.05 5.20 2.23
N GLU A 4 -5.26 5.73 2.45
CA GLU A 4 -6.49 4.96 2.24
C GLU A 4 -6.71 4.60 0.76
N VAL A 5 -6.38 5.51 -0.16
CA VAL A 5 -6.39 5.24 -1.60
C VAL A 5 -5.42 4.10 -1.95
N SER A 6 -4.22 4.14 -1.37
CA SER A 6 -3.21 3.08 -1.54
C SER A 6 -3.68 1.73 -1.00
N MET A 7 -4.42 1.75 0.12
CA MET A 7 -5.00 0.55 0.73
C MET A 7 -6.12 -0.05 -0.13
N LEU A 8 -7.01 0.80 -0.66
CA LEU A 8 -8.06 0.36 -1.58
C LEU A 8 -7.46 -0.24 -2.86
N TYR A 9 -6.42 0.39 -3.41
CA TYR A 9 -5.69 -0.16 -4.54
C TYR A 9 -5.10 -1.54 -4.21
N ALA A 10 -4.47 -1.69 -3.04
CA ALA A 10 -3.90 -2.97 -2.61
C ALA A 10 -4.98 -4.07 -2.46
N MET A 11 -6.15 -3.73 -1.92
CA MET A 11 -7.30 -4.65 -1.84
C MET A 11 -7.82 -5.03 -3.23
N GLN A 12 -7.97 -4.07 -4.14
CA GLN A 12 -8.45 -4.31 -5.50
C GLN A 12 -7.49 -5.21 -6.31
N ASN A 13 -6.19 -5.14 -6.00
CA ASN A 13 -5.13 -5.91 -6.68
C ASN A 13 -4.74 -7.21 -5.96
N GLY A 14 -5.52 -7.66 -4.96
CA GLY A 14 -5.33 -8.96 -4.32
C GLY A 14 -4.13 -9.07 -3.38
N PHE A 15 -3.53 -7.95 -2.94
CA PHE A 15 -2.37 -7.99 -2.04
C PHE A 15 -2.70 -8.61 -0.66
N PHE A 16 -3.98 -8.61 -0.28
CA PHE A 16 -4.48 -9.21 0.95
C PHE A 16 -4.96 -10.66 0.79
N ASP A 17 -5.00 -11.22 -0.41
CA ASP A 17 -5.59 -12.55 -0.66
C ASP A 17 -4.85 -13.67 0.06
N ASP A 18 -3.51 -13.57 0.17
CA ASP A 18 -2.71 -14.56 0.91
C ASP A 18 -2.66 -14.31 2.43
N VAL A 19 -3.33 -13.26 2.93
CA VAL A 19 -3.29 -12.89 4.35
C VAL A 19 -4.45 -13.57 5.08
N PRO A 20 -4.19 -14.40 6.10
CA PRO A 20 -5.26 -15.00 6.89
C PRO A 20 -6.19 -13.93 7.46
N VAL A 21 -7.50 -14.20 7.49
CA VAL A 21 -8.53 -13.24 7.94
C VAL A 21 -8.21 -12.66 9.33
N ALA A 22 -7.72 -13.51 10.24
CA ALA A 22 -7.31 -13.09 11.60
C ALA A 22 -6.13 -12.10 11.62
N LYS A 23 -5.34 -12.02 10.54
CA LYS A 23 -4.15 -11.18 10.38
C LYS A 23 -4.37 -9.98 9.46
N ILE A 24 -5.52 -9.87 8.78
CA ILE A 24 -5.81 -8.74 7.87
C ILE A 24 -5.62 -7.40 8.58
N LYS A 25 -6.13 -7.25 9.80
CA LYS A 25 -6.02 -6.00 10.57
C LYS A 25 -4.56 -5.65 10.93
N ASP A 26 -3.74 -6.65 11.24
CA ASP A 26 -2.30 -6.47 11.48
C ASP A 26 -1.57 -6.08 10.19
N CYS A 27 -1.83 -6.78 9.09
CA CYS A 27 -1.28 -6.45 7.77
C CYS A 27 -1.64 -5.03 7.36
N GLN A 28 -2.90 -4.64 7.54
CA GLN A 28 -3.38 -3.29 7.25
C GLN A 28 -2.67 -2.22 8.10
N GLY A 29 -2.50 -2.46 9.40
CA GLY A 29 -1.77 -1.55 10.28
C GLY A 29 -0.30 -1.38 9.88
N LYS A 30 0.40 -2.49 9.65
CA LYS A 30 1.82 -2.46 9.24
C LYS A 30 2.01 -1.88 7.85
N MET A 31 1.09 -2.12 6.92
CA MET A 31 1.16 -1.55 5.58
C MET A 31 0.92 -0.04 5.62
N HIS A 32 -0.03 0.42 6.43
CA HIS A 32 -0.22 1.85 6.69
C HIS A 32 1.07 2.47 7.22
N GLU A 33 1.65 1.91 8.27
CA GLU A 33 2.90 2.41 8.85
C GLU A 33 4.06 2.40 7.84
N TYR A 34 4.20 1.34 7.04
CA TYR A 34 5.20 1.28 5.98
C TYR A 34 5.02 2.39 4.94
N LEU A 35 3.79 2.63 4.50
CA LEU A 35 3.50 3.66 3.50
C LEU A 35 3.75 5.07 4.04
N THR A 36 3.39 5.35 5.29
CA THR A 36 3.62 6.67 5.90
C THR A 36 5.05 6.93 6.32
N THR A 37 5.81 5.90 6.71
CA THR A 37 7.18 6.09 7.20
C THR A 37 8.25 5.93 6.12
N ARG A 38 8.05 5.01 5.16
CA ARG A 38 9.06 4.68 4.14
C ARG A 38 8.69 5.15 2.74
N LYS A 39 7.43 5.47 2.49
CA LYS A 39 6.92 5.87 1.17
C LYS A 39 6.22 7.24 1.23
N ASP A 40 6.62 8.09 2.16
CA ASP A 40 6.09 9.46 2.32
C ASP A 40 6.12 10.26 1.00
N ALA A 41 7.23 10.20 0.26
CA ALA A 41 7.33 10.86 -1.05
C ALA A 41 6.29 10.38 -2.08
N LEU A 42 5.96 9.08 -2.08
CA LEU A 42 4.90 8.53 -2.92
C LEU A 42 3.52 8.99 -2.44
N MET A 43 3.32 9.06 -1.12
CA MET A 43 2.07 9.58 -0.53
C MET A 43 1.86 11.05 -0.89
N GLN A 44 2.92 11.86 -0.88
CA GLN A 44 2.89 13.25 -1.35
C GLN A 44 2.55 13.33 -2.85
N LYS A 45 3.20 12.52 -3.71
CA LYS A 45 2.85 12.45 -5.14
C LYS A 45 1.36 12.16 -5.36
N ILE A 46 0.81 11.17 -4.64
CA ILE A 46 -0.63 10.81 -4.73
C ILE A 46 -1.52 11.98 -4.28
N SER A 47 -1.13 12.68 -3.21
CA SER A 47 -1.86 13.83 -2.68
C SER A 47 -1.86 15.02 -3.66
N ASP A 48 -0.73 15.28 -4.32
CA ASP A 48 -0.56 16.41 -5.24
C ASP A 48 -1.23 16.17 -6.58
N GLU A 49 -1.03 14.98 -7.17
CA GLU A 49 -1.64 14.58 -8.45
C GLU A 49 -3.14 14.33 -8.32
N LYS A 50 -3.60 13.90 -7.13
CA LYS A 50 -4.99 13.47 -6.86
C LYS A 50 -5.49 12.39 -7.83
N ALA A 51 -4.56 11.69 -8.46
CA ALA A 51 -4.79 10.64 -9.44
C ALA A 51 -3.74 9.54 -9.26
N LEU A 52 -4.13 8.29 -9.53
CA LEU A 52 -3.20 7.17 -9.64
C LEU A 52 -2.78 7.04 -11.11
N THR A 53 -1.83 7.88 -11.54
CA THR A 53 -1.23 7.77 -12.88
C THR A 53 -0.44 6.47 -13.03
N ASP A 54 -0.12 6.06 -14.26
CA ASP A 54 0.62 4.83 -14.50
C ASP A 54 1.97 4.77 -13.76
N GLU A 55 2.66 5.91 -13.63
CA GLU A 55 3.90 6.04 -12.84
C GLU A 55 3.66 5.77 -11.35
N ILE A 56 2.65 6.44 -10.76
CA ILE A 56 2.29 6.27 -9.35
C ILE A 56 1.84 4.83 -9.08
N VAL A 57 1.07 4.24 -10.00
CA VAL A 57 0.62 2.85 -9.91
C VAL A 57 1.80 1.89 -9.93
N ALA A 58 2.79 2.12 -10.80
CA ALA A 58 4.00 1.31 -10.84
C ALA A 58 4.80 1.40 -9.53
N GLU A 59 5.04 2.61 -9.02
CA GLU A 59 5.72 2.84 -7.75
C GLU A 59 4.97 2.23 -6.56
N LEU A 60 3.65 2.38 -6.52
CA LEU A 60 2.79 1.83 -5.48
C LEU A 60 2.81 0.30 -5.52
N LYS A 61 2.70 -0.30 -6.70
CA LYS A 61 2.78 -1.76 -6.85
C LYS A 61 4.12 -2.30 -6.38
N GLN A 62 5.22 -1.61 -6.69
CA GLN A 62 6.55 -1.98 -6.20
C GLN A 62 6.60 -1.88 -4.67
N ALA A 63 6.15 -0.75 -4.09
CA ALA A 63 6.12 -0.54 -2.65
C ALA A 63 5.32 -1.62 -1.89
N LEU A 64 4.15 -2.00 -2.42
CA LEU A 64 3.31 -3.05 -1.84
C LEU A 64 3.96 -4.44 -1.95
N THR A 65 4.66 -4.71 -3.06
CA THR A 65 5.40 -5.96 -3.27
C THR A 65 6.60 -6.07 -2.33
N ASP A 66 7.34 -4.97 -2.16
CA ASP A 66 8.45 -4.86 -1.21
C ASP A 66 7.95 -5.09 0.23
N PHE A 67 6.82 -4.46 0.60
CA PHE A 67 6.18 -4.67 1.89
C PHE A 67 5.80 -6.13 2.09
N LYS A 68 5.09 -6.76 1.13
CA LYS A 68 4.68 -8.17 1.21
C LYS A 68 5.87 -9.13 1.31
N SER A 69 6.98 -8.82 0.65
CA SER A 69 8.21 -9.63 0.73
C SER A 69 8.85 -9.60 2.12
N GLY A 70 8.73 -8.47 2.83
CA GLY A 70 9.16 -8.33 4.22
C GLY A 70 8.11 -8.74 5.26
N TYR A 71 6.83 -8.74 4.89
CA TYR A 71 5.72 -9.07 5.77
C TYR A 71 5.61 -10.60 5.93
N LYS A 72 5.62 -11.05 7.19
CA LYS A 72 5.29 -12.43 7.56
C LYS A 72 4.04 -12.39 8.43
N ALA A 73 2.99 -13.07 7.96
CA ALA A 73 1.71 -13.19 8.65
C ALA A 73 1.81 -14.04 9.92
#